data_AF-A0A7C6FFJ8-F1
#
_entry.id   AF-A0A7C6FFJ8-F1
#
_cell.length_a   1.000
_cell.length_b   1.000
_cell.length_c   1.000
_cell.angle_alpha   90.00
_cell.angle_beta   90.00
_cell.angle_gamma   90.00
#
_symmetry.space_group_name_H-M   'P 1'
#
loop_
_entity.id
_entity.type
_entity.pdbx_description
1 polymer ?
#
loop_
_entity_poly.entity_id
_entity_poly.type
_entity_poly.pdbx_seq_one_letter_code
_entity_poly.pdbx_strand_id
1 'polypeptide(L)'
;ENEDGYSFEYINNYLSSNNPQPISLTMPISNKVYKSNILFPFFDGLIPEGWLLDIAQKNWKIKNNDRMSLLLVCCKDCIGAISVVPFNNDEL
;
A
#
# COMPACT_ATOMS: atom_id res chain seq x y z
N GLU A 1 5.67 4.72 -7.16
CA GLU A 1 4.84 5.22 -8.27
C GLU A 1 5.81 5.72 -9.32
N ASN A 2 5.70 5.18 -10.53
CA ASN A 2 6.55 5.56 -11.64
C ASN A 2 5.64 6.08 -12.77
N GLU A 3 6.22 6.48 -13.90
CA GLU A 3 5.46 6.96 -15.06
C GLU A 3 4.40 5.94 -15.56
N ASP A 4 4.59 4.65 -15.27
CA ASP A 4 3.68 3.55 -15.60
C ASP A 4 2.63 3.23 -14.51
N GLY A 5 2.56 4.02 -13.43
CA GLY A 5 1.64 3.83 -12.31
C GLY A 5 2.20 3.04 -11.12
N TYR A 6 1.44 2.06 -10.64
CA TYR A 6 1.67 1.30 -9.41
C TYR A 6 2.01 -0.16 -9.73
N SER A 7 2.99 -0.68 -8.99
CA SER A 7 3.37 -2.09 -9.02
C SER A 7 3.36 -2.68 -7.62
N PHE A 8 2.91 -3.93 -7.51
CA PHE A 8 3.00 -4.72 -6.29
C PHE A 8 3.55 -6.10 -6.62
N GLU A 9 4.48 -6.57 -5.80
CA GLU A 9 5.04 -7.92 -5.90
C GLU A 9 5.27 -8.52 -4.52
N TYR A 10 5.10 -9.84 -4.43
CA TYR A 10 5.51 -10.58 -3.24
C TYR A 10 6.99 -10.91 -3.37
N ILE A 11 7.76 -10.56 -2.33
CA ILE A 11 9.18 -10.93 -2.27
C ILE A 11 9.35 -12.46 -2.18
N ASN A 12 10.40 -12.99 -2.81
CA ASN A 12 10.65 -14.45 -2.88
C ASN A 12 10.73 -15.12 -1.49
N ASN A 13 11.28 -14.42 -0.50
CA ASN A 13 11.35 -14.91 0.87
C ASN A 13 9.97 -15.11 1.49
N TYR A 14 9.01 -14.23 1.18
CA TYR A 14 7.63 -14.36 1.63
C TYR A 14 6.93 -15.53 0.92
N LEU A 15 7.10 -15.63 -0.40
CA LEU A 15 6.55 -16.73 -1.19
C LEU A 15 7.04 -18.12 -0.75
N SER A 16 8.27 -18.19 -0.24
CA SER A 16 8.89 -19.43 0.24
C SER A 16 8.65 -19.70 1.73
N SER A 17 7.93 -18.82 2.43
CA SER A 17 7.61 -19.00 3.84
C SER A 17 6.62 -20.14 4.07
N ASN A 18 6.46 -20.57 5.31
CA ASN A 18 5.46 -21.59 5.64
C ASN A 18 4.06 -20.98 5.55
N ASN A 19 3.27 -21.42 4.56
CA ASN A 19 1.88 -21.00 4.32
C ASN A 19 1.69 -19.48 4.10
N PRO A 20 2.27 -18.89 3.04
CA PRO A 20 2.11 -17.46 2.74
C PRO A 20 0.63 -17.10 2.54
N GLN A 21 0.22 -15.95 3.06
CA GLN A 21 -1.16 -15.48 2.97
C GLN A 21 -1.26 -14.30 2.00
N PRO A 22 -2.26 -14.27 1.10
CA PRO A 22 -2.41 -13.13 0.22
C PRO A 22 -2.80 -11.89 1.01
N ILE A 23 -2.29 -10.72 0.61
CA ILE A 23 -2.73 -9.43 1.20
C ILE A 23 -4.18 -9.12 0.84
N SER A 24 -4.66 -9.63 -0.29
CA SER A 24 -6.02 -9.43 -0.79
C SER A 24 -6.43 -10.57 -1.71
N LEU A 25 -7.73 -10.89 -1.76
CA LEU A 25 -8.28 -11.88 -2.69
C LEU A 25 -8.08 -11.49 -4.16
N THR A 26 -7.96 -10.19 -4.45
CA THR A 26 -7.69 -9.68 -5.80
C THR A 26 -6.21 -9.68 -6.16
N MET A 27 -5.33 -9.94 -5.18
CA MET A 27 -3.88 -10.07 -5.34
C MET A 27 -3.42 -11.37 -4.66
N PRO A 28 -3.79 -12.54 -5.19
CA PRO A 28 -3.44 -13.83 -4.58
C PRO A 28 -1.92 -14.06 -4.54
N ILE A 29 -1.47 -15.02 -3.75
CA ILE A 29 -0.05 -15.40 -3.70
C ILE A 29 0.44 -15.81 -5.10
N SER A 30 1.42 -15.08 -5.62
CA SER A 30 2.00 -15.30 -6.95
C SER A 30 3.39 -14.68 -7.04
N ASN A 31 4.25 -15.24 -7.91
CA ASN A 31 5.54 -14.65 -8.29
C ASN A 31 5.42 -13.61 -9.42
N LYS A 32 4.21 -13.21 -9.78
CA LYS A 32 3.95 -12.20 -10.81
C LYS A 32 3.89 -10.80 -10.20
N VAL A 33 4.33 -9.82 -10.98
CA VAL A 33 4.14 -8.40 -10.65
C VAL A 33 2.72 -8.00 -11.03
N TYR A 34 1.97 -7.48 -10.06
CA TYR A 34 0.70 -6.79 -10.30
C TYR A 34 0.99 -5.36 -10.74
N LYS A 35 0.32 -4.90 -11.80
CA LYS A 35 0.47 -3.54 -12.32
C LYS A 35 -0.89 -2.88 -12.46
N SER A 36 -0.95 -1.57 -12.21
CA SER A 36 -2.16 -0.77 -12.35
C SER A 36 -1.81 0.71 -12.53
N ASN A 37 -2.56 1.43 -13.36
CA ASN A 37 -2.37 2.87 -13.55
C ASN A 37 -2.88 3.69 -12.35
N ILE A 38 -3.67 3.06 -11.48
CA ILE A 38 -4.19 3.64 -10.24
C ILE A 38 -3.76 2.80 -9.05
N LEU A 39 -3.80 3.37 -7.84
CA LEU A 39 -3.53 2.62 -6.62
C LEU A 39 -4.50 1.43 -6.52
N PHE A 40 -3.98 0.25 -6.17
CA PHE A 40 -4.81 -0.96 -6.11
C PHE A 40 -5.95 -0.76 -5.09
N PRO A 41 -7.18 -1.22 -5.40
CA PRO A 41 -8.33 -1.03 -4.51
C PRO A 41 -8.12 -1.52 -3.08
N PHE A 42 -7.30 -2.56 -2.90
CA PHE A 42 -6.90 -3.02 -1.57
C PHE A 42 -6.20 -1.93 -0.74
N PHE A 43 -5.18 -1.28 -1.29
CA PHE A 43 -4.45 -0.21 -0.61
C PHE A 43 -5.29 1.05 -0.53
N ASP A 44 -6.04 1.36 -1.59
CA ASP A 44 -6.90 2.55 -1.62
C ASP A 44 -7.98 2.51 -0.52
N GLY A 45 -8.52 1.32 -0.25
CA GLY A 45 -9.47 1.08 0.84
C GLY A 45 -8.86 1.10 2.26
N LEU A 46 -7.54 1.18 2.41
CA LEU A 46 -6.90 1.42 3.71
C LEU A 46 -6.84 2.91 4.06
N ILE A 47 -6.97 3.78 3.06
CA ILE A 47 -6.94 5.23 3.26
C ILE A 47 -8.26 5.65 3.92
N PRO A 48 -8.23 6.50 4.96
CA PRO A 48 -9.44 7.06 5.56
C PRO A 48 -10.37 7.72 4.54
N GLU A 49 -11.66 7.76 4.86
CA GLU A 49 -12.69 8.42 4.06
C GLU A 49 -13.44 9.50 4.86
N GLY A 50 -14.17 10.35 4.14
CA GLY A 50 -15.01 11.39 4.73
C GLY A 50 -14.23 12.32 5.67
N TRP A 51 -14.80 12.61 6.84
CA TRP A 51 -14.22 13.57 7.78
C TRP A 51 -12.84 13.16 8.32
N LEU A 52 -12.53 11.85 8.39
CA LEU A 52 -11.21 11.39 8.85
C LEU A 52 -10.13 11.67 7.80
N LEU A 53 -10.48 11.53 6.52
CA LEU A 53 -9.61 11.94 5.41
C LEU A 53 -9.31 13.44 5.48
N ASP A 54 -10.33 14.27 5.71
CA ASP A 54 -10.15 15.72 5.82
C ASP A 54 -9.15 16.10 6.92
N ILE A 55 -9.15 15.38 8.05
CA ILE A 55 -8.19 15.58 9.15
C ILE A 55 -6.79 15.16 8.72
N ALA A 56 -6.63 13.99 8.11
CA ALA A 56 -5.34 13.52 7.63
C ALA A 56 -4.73 14.50 6.62
N GLN A 57 -5.52 14.97 5.66
CA GLN A 57 -5.10 15.95 4.66
C GLN A 57 -4.67 17.28 5.29
N LYS A 58 -5.42 17.80 6.26
CA LYS A 58 -5.09 19.07 6.93
C LYS A 58 -3.84 18.97 7.79
N ASN A 59 -3.71 17.90 8.57
CA ASN A 59 -2.60 17.71 9.49
C ASN A 59 -1.27 17.54 8.76
N TRP A 60 -1.29 16.78 7.66
CA TRP A 60 -0.08 16.43 6.90
C TRP A 60 0.11 17.27 5.64
N LYS A 61 -0.82 18.18 5.33
CA LYS A 61 -0.84 19.04 4.14
C LYS A 61 -0.78 18.24 2.83
N ILE A 62 -1.43 17.08 2.80
CA ILE A 62 -1.46 16.16 1.65
C ILE A 62 -2.73 16.40 0.83
N LYS A 63 -2.60 16.42 -0.50
CA LYS A 63 -3.74 16.57 -1.42
C LYS A 63 -4.49 15.24 -1.56
N ASN A 64 -5.80 15.32 -1.84
CA ASN A 64 -6.64 14.12 -1.93
C ASN A 64 -6.21 13.17 -3.07
N ASN A 65 -5.70 13.73 -4.16
CA ASN A 65 -5.21 12.97 -5.30
C ASN A 65 -3.83 12.33 -5.08
N ASP A 66 -3.14 12.68 -4.00
CA ASP A 66 -1.85 12.09 -3.62
C ASP A 66 -2.10 10.84 -2.76
N ARG A 67 -2.64 9.80 -3.41
CA ARG A 67 -3.09 8.57 -2.73
C ARG A 67 -1.94 7.82 -2.09
N MET A 68 -0.76 7.78 -2.71
CA MET A 68 0.42 7.14 -2.15
C MET A 68 0.88 7.82 -0.86
N SER A 69 0.94 9.16 -0.83
CA SER A 69 1.33 9.87 0.41
C SER A 69 0.30 9.68 1.52
N LEU A 70 -0.99 9.68 1.18
CA LEU A 70 -2.05 9.37 2.15
C LEU A 70 -1.90 7.96 2.73
N LEU A 71 -1.63 6.97 1.88
CA LEU A 71 -1.39 5.59 2.30
C LEU A 71 -0.21 5.49 3.26
N LEU A 72 0.94 6.08 2.91
CA LEU A 72 2.15 6.00 3.74
C LEU A 72 1.98 6.66 5.12
N VAL A 73 1.22 7.75 5.20
CA VAL A 73 0.95 8.44 6.46
C VAL A 73 -0.06 7.70 7.32
N CYS A 74 -1.14 7.19 6.71
CA CYS A 74 -2.25 6.59 7.45
C CYS A 74 -2.03 5.11 7.76
N CYS A 75 -1.18 4.40 7.01
CA CYS A 75 -1.10 2.95 7.03
C CYS A 75 0.24 2.39 7.53
N LYS A 76 1.05 3.20 8.21
CA LYS A 76 2.17 2.67 9.03
C LYS A 76 1.64 1.79 10.18
N ASP A 77 0.53 2.20 10.80
CA ASP A 77 -0.12 1.48 11.89
C ASP A 77 -1.65 1.50 11.67
N CYS A 78 -2.10 0.73 10.68
CA CYS A 78 -3.52 0.62 10.33
C CYS A 78 -4.15 -0.67 10.83
N ILE A 79 -5.48 -0.69 10.82
CA ILE A 79 -6.27 -1.87 11.14
C ILE A 79 -5.88 -3.03 10.20
N GLY A 80 -5.61 -4.19 10.78
CA GLY A 80 -5.26 -5.42 10.06
C GLY A 80 -3.86 -5.93 10.42
N ALA A 81 -3.31 -6.78 9.56
CA ALA A 81 -2.00 -7.42 9.75
C ALA A 81 -0.92 -6.84 8.80
N ILE A 82 -1.16 -5.66 8.25
CA ILE A 82 -0.32 -5.04 7.22
C ILE A 82 0.09 -3.65 7.68
N SER A 83 1.33 -3.31 7.36
CA SER A 83 1.90 -1.98 7.50
C SER A 83 2.50 -1.57 6.16
N VAL A 84 2.27 -0.32 5.74
CA VAL A 84 2.87 0.26 4.55
C VAL A 84 3.90 1.29 5.00
N VAL A 85 5.16 1.01 4.71
CA VAL A 85 6.29 1.86 5.09
C VAL A 85 7.09 2.27 3.86
N PRO A 86 7.71 3.46 3.86
CA PRO A 86 8.69 3.82 2.85
C PRO A 86 9.82 2.79 2.84
N PHE A 87 10.21 2.34 1.65
CA PHE A 87 11.36 1.48 1.49
C PHE A 87 12.62 2.35 1.40
N ASN A 88 13.49 2.25 2.42
CA ASN A 88 14.81 2.88 2.40
C ASN A 88 15.86 1.82 2.03
N ASN A 89 16.62 2.06 0.96
CA ASN A 89 17.68 1.16 0.49
C ASN A 89 18.87 1.04 1.46
N ASP A 90 18.94 1.87 2.51
CA ASP A 90 20.08 1.93 3.43
C ASP A 90 20.08 0.80 4.49
N GLU A 91 19.04 -0.04 4.55
CA GLU A 91 18.89 -1.13 5.53
C GLU A 91 19.03 -2.54 4.92
N LEU A 92 19.63 -2.67 3.72
CA LEU A 92 19.99 -3.96 3.10
C LEU A 92 21.50 -4.24 3.14
#